data_AF-A0A0B2UER4-F1
#
_entry.id   AF-A0A0B2UER4-F1
#
_cell.length_a   1.000
_cell.length_b   1.000
_cell.length_c   1.000
_cell.angle_alpha   90.00
_cell.angle_beta   90.00
_cell.angle_gamma   90.00
#
_symmetry.space_group_name_H-M   'P 1'
#
loop_
_entity.id
_entity.type
_entity.pdbx_description
1 polymer ?
#
loop_
_entity_poly.entity_id
_entity_poly.type
_entity_poly.pdbx_seq_one_letter_code
_entity_poly.pdbx_strand_id
1 'polypeptide(L)'
;MDSIRRYLVEGWSEEGLTVLLFYMKSMDAVEMMYFLNMVTRMLDRNTAVVMLAYLSQAQAKGLKCPKYAQRALSYHIHVLSKKISKNVPEMLSQYVLGVKVISMNEGNVKGRIERNTKEFEPMDFLIDLVFETLVKASNAEIENSIQAHFNDEHNRVEINAVRESLEILCKIKEAEAVDASIARIVKMIGPEDSAEVVRFIGSNERYAHTFFLYAYLMNAEAYESMAEIILESVEYFRPEIVGGLVSIDLERVIRKVNDGSVKILDDIIRNRQVCVEKIAELASRGLVNIGRESVISVFKNNYGVLEKYAAQFELNVNEMIEISKANDAALGPTFIMIETAEEMNIFVDLLKDKGDAVVIDAIEGVSDEAKKEQFINTIIKKRMMKSQLRAYLVRSYLDDSRFVYRLLPYLEKADVYRHISNYVVDEESLNVFLKVIECSELLIFAHKISDVKKASRILDLCFRSPKFVESDFLFTLKTLENEPSPLVIQTLIQALTMHPGLKNFVISFLSRLCRRDIWKNEELVAEIMKCLKMLDTVCVDIIMCMNEEAMYKVLSRSNKLKTYCTDYLAMQRTGKSSRHMQQYSMLKAALKRASDK
;
A
#
# COMPACT_ATOMS: atom_id res chain seq x y z
N MET A 1 -40.73 -29.98 41.45
CA MET A 1 -40.99 -29.98 42.93
C MET A 1 -39.73 -29.93 43.81
N ASP A 2 -38.76 -30.84 43.69
CA ASP A 2 -37.54 -30.83 44.55
C ASP A 2 -36.68 -29.57 44.36
N SER A 3 -36.63 -29.02 43.14
CA SER A 3 -35.99 -27.72 42.89
C SER A 3 -36.67 -26.57 43.65
N ILE A 4 -38.00 -26.58 43.74
CA ILE A 4 -38.76 -25.57 44.50
C ILE A 4 -38.43 -25.70 45.99
N ARG A 5 -38.34 -26.93 46.51
CA ARG A 5 -37.95 -27.20 47.90
C ARG A 5 -36.51 -26.77 48.18
N ARG A 6 -35.57 -27.08 47.28
CA ARG A 6 -34.15 -26.73 47.42
C ARG A 6 -33.95 -25.22 47.47
N TYR A 7 -34.52 -24.48 46.51
CA TYR A 7 -34.31 -23.04 46.38
C TYR A 7 -35.15 -22.18 47.35
N LEU A 8 -36.30 -22.67 47.81
CA LEU A 8 -37.12 -21.90 48.76
C LEU A 8 -36.94 -22.37 50.21
N VAL A 9 -36.81 -23.66 50.48
CA VAL A 9 -36.87 -24.21 51.85
C VAL A 9 -35.50 -24.55 52.41
N GLU A 10 -34.60 -25.13 51.60
CA GLU A 10 -33.30 -25.65 52.09
C GLU A 10 -32.14 -24.66 51.91
N GLY A 11 -32.18 -23.79 50.90
CA GLY A 11 -31.14 -22.80 50.61
C GLY A 11 -31.73 -21.51 50.04
N TRP A 12 -32.53 -20.81 50.85
CA TRP A 12 -33.20 -19.57 50.44
C TRP A 12 -32.21 -18.51 49.94
N SER A 13 -32.43 -17.98 48.74
CA SER A 13 -31.79 -16.78 48.20
C SER A 13 -32.75 -15.96 47.34
N GLU A 14 -32.59 -14.64 47.29
CA GLU A 14 -33.39 -13.75 46.42
C GLU A 14 -33.21 -14.10 44.93
N GLU A 15 -32.02 -14.61 44.57
CA GLU A 15 -31.69 -15.13 43.24
C GLU A 15 -32.49 -16.41 42.93
N GLY A 16 -32.59 -17.34 43.88
CA GLY A 16 -33.38 -18.56 43.74
C GLY A 16 -34.87 -18.28 43.56
N LEU A 17 -35.42 -17.29 44.28
CA LEU A 17 -36.80 -16.84 44.09
C LEU A 17 -37.01 -16.26 42.68
N THR A 18 -36.08 -15.45 42.20
CA THR A 18 -36.14 -14.82 40.86
C THR A 18 -36.07 -15.88 39.75
N VAL A 19 -35.20 -16.88 39.91
CA VAL A 19 -35.07 -18.03 39.01
C VAL A 19 -36.37 -18.84 38.97
N LEU A 20 -36.98 -19.14 40.12
CA LEU A 20 -38.25 -19.86 40.16
C LEU A 20 -39.41 -19.04 39.56
N LEU A 21 -39.42 -17.72 39.73
CA LEU A 21 -40.41 -16.84 39.08
C LEU A 21 -40.26 -16.82 37.56
N PHE A 22 -39.04 -16.92 37.06
CA PHE A 22 -38.77 -17.08 35.62
C PHE A 22 -39.34 -18.42 35.09
N TYR A 23 -39.10 -19.52 35.82
CA TYR A 23 -39.60 -20.85 35.47
C TYR A 23 -41.08 -21.10 35.77
N MET A 24 -41.76 -20.18 36.46
CA MET A 24 -43.18 -20.35 36.80
C MET A 24 -44.08 -20.49 35.58
N LYS A 25 -43.68 -20.00 34.40
CA LYS A 25 -44.43 -20.18 33.14
C LYS A 25 -44.39 -21.61 32.59
N SER A 26 -43.37 -22.38 32.94
CA SER A 26 -43.18 -23.77 32.52
C SER A 26 -43.58 -24.78 33.59
N MET A 27 -43.91 -24.31 34.81
CA MET A 27 -44.46 -25.16 35.87
C MET A 27 -45.82 -25.70 35.45
N ASP A 28 -46.10 -26.95 35.82
CA ASP A 28 -47.47 -27.45 35.73
C ASP A 28 -48.36 -26.80 36.81
N ALA A 29 -49.68 -27.04 36.73
CA ALA A 29 -50.62 -26.44 37.67
C ALA A 29 -50.35 -26.83 39.14
N VAL A 30 -49.86 -28.04 39.41
CA VAL A 30 -49.57 -28.55 40.75
C VAL A 30 -48.31 -27.89 41.30
N GLU A 31 -47.27 -27.76 40.48
CA GLU A 31 -46.03 -27.07 40.79
C GLU A 31 -46.25 -25.58 41.06
N MET A 32 -47.08 -24.90 40.25
CA MET A 32 -47.45 -23.51 40.50
C MET A 32 -48.17 -23.34 41.84
N MET A 33 -49.11 -24.22 42.17
CA MET A 33 -49.81 -24.18 43.46
C MET A 33 -48.85 -24.42 44.63
N TYR A 34 -47.95 -25.38 44.50
CA TYR A 34 -46.94 -25.66 45.51
C TYR A 34 -46.00 -24.48 45.72
N PHE A 35 -45.50 -23.89 44.62
CA PHE A 35 -44.67 -22.69 44.62
C PHE A 35 -45.38 -21.51 45.32
N LEU A 36 -46.60 -21.18 44.90
CA LEU A 36 -47.37 -20.07 45.47
C LEU A 36 -47.64 -20.27 46.96
N ASN A 37 -47.93 -21.51 47.39
CA ASN A 37 -48.13 -21.83 48.80
C ASN A 37 -46.83 -21.68 49.61
N MET A 38 -45.68 -22.12 49.08
CA MET A 38 -44.39 -21.97 49.75
C MET A 38 -43.99 -20.50 49.87
N VAL A 39 -44.08 -19.73 48.80
CA VAL A 39 -43.77 -18.29 48.82
C VAL A 39 -44.71 -17.54 49.77
N THR A 40 -45.99 -17.90 49.80
CA THR A 40 -46.94 -17.33 50.77
C THR A 40 -46.48 -17.59 52.20
N ARG A 41 -45.91 -18.74 52.53
CA ARG A 41 -45.43 -19.03 53.90
C ARG A 41 -44.19 -18.23 54.26
N MET A 42 -43.31 -18.00 53.29
CA MET A 42 -42.00 -17.36 53.48
C MET A 42 -41.96 -15.85 53.24
N LEU A 43 -43.10 -15.23 52.98
CA LEU A 43 -43.19 -13.82 52.62
C LEU A 43 -42.68 -12.87 53.73
N ASP A 44 -41.65 -12.09 53.40
CA ASP A 44 -41.09 -10.97 54.19
C ASP A 44 -41.20 -9.63 53.41
N ARG A 45 -40.57 -8.54 53.88
CA ARG A 45 -40.66 -7.23 53.22
C ARG A 45 -40.03 -7.21 51.81
N ASN A 46 -38.88 -7.84 51.62
CA ASN A 46 -38.15 -7.81 50.34
C ASN A 46 -38.84 -8.71 49.31
N THR A 47 -39.17 -9.93 49.71
CA THR A 47 -39.87 -10.89 48.85
C THR A 47 -41.27 -10.42 48.50
N ALA A 48 -41.96 -9.67 49.38
CA ALA A 48 -43.26 -9.09 49.05
C ALA A 48 -43.17 -8.04 47.92
N VAL A 49 -42.08 -7.28 47.82
CA VAL A 49 -41.86 -6.32 46.73
C VAL A 49 -41.60 -7.04 45.40
N VAL A 50 -40.77 -8.08 45.41
CA VAL A 50 -40.49 -8.92 44.23
C VAL A 50 -41.77 -9.60 43.73
N MET A 51 -42.57 -10.18 44.64
CA MET A 51 -43.84 -10.82 44.30
C MET A 51 -44.89 -9.82 43.83
N LEU A 52 -44.91 -8.59 44.36
CA LEU A 52 -45.80 -7.52 43.88
C LEU A 52 -45.47 -7.12 42.43
N ALA A 53 -44.18 -6.99 42.10
CA ALA A 53 -43.75 -6.71 40.73
C ALA A 53 -44.15 -7.84 39.76
N TYR A 54 -43.97 -9.09 40.19
CA TYR A 54 -44.40 -10.26 39.42
C TYR A 54 -45.92 -10.30 39.21
N LEU A 55 -46.73 -10.15 40.26
CA LEU A 55 -48.20 -10.20 40.15
C LEU A 55 -48.73 -9.07 39.26
N SER A 56 -48.11 -7.89 39.31
CA SER A 56 -48.45 -6.77 38.42
C SER A 56 -48.17 -7.11 36.95
N GLN A 57 -47.05 -7.80 36.68
CA GLN A 57 -46.73 -8.27 35.33
C GLN A 57 -47.66 -9.41 34.88
N ALA A 58 -48.00 -10.33 35.77
CA ALA A 58 -48.90 -11.45 35.51
C ALA A 58 -50.33 -10.96 35.24
N GLN A 59 -50.79 -9.92 35.92
CA GLN A 59 -52.08 -9.26 35.64
C GLN A 59 -52.12 -8.64 34.24
N ALA A 60 -51.02 -8.04 33.77
CA ALA A 60 -50.94 -7.46 32.44
C ALA A 60 -50.92 -8.51 31.32
N LYS A 61 -50.31 -9.69 31.56
CA LYS A 61 -50.09 -10.73 30.53
C LYS A 61 -51.07 -11.91 30.60
N GLY A 62 -51.77 -12.07 31.71
CA GLY A 62 -52.55 -13.25 32.04
C GLY A 62 -51.68 -14.47 32.38
N LEU A 63 -52.24 -15.40 33.18
CA LEU A 63 -51.61 -16.68 33.52
C LEU A 63 -52.21 -17.80 32.66
N LYS A 64 -51.34 -18.64 32.08
CA LYS A 64 -51.77 -19.84 31.34
C LYS A 64 -52.00 -20.97 32.33
N CYS A 65 -53.23 -21.47 32.42
CA CYS A 65 -53.58 -22.53 33.36
C CYS A 65 -54.75 -23.38 32.85
N PRO A 66 -54.70 -24.73 32.95
CA PRO A 66 -55.81 -25.61 32.61
C PRO A 66 -57.10 -25.30 33.38
N LYS A 67 -58.27 -25.46 32.75
CA LYS A 67 -59.60 -25.16 33.36
C LYS A 67 -59.79 -25.75 34.75
N TYR A 68 -59.35 -26.99 34.97
CA TYR A 68 -59.50 -27.68 36.24
C TYR A 68 -58.75 -26.99 37.40
N ALA A 69 -57.66 -26.26 37.12
CA ALA A 69 -56.80 -25.66 38.14
C ALA A 69 -57.03 -24.15 38.34
N GLN A 70 -57.77 -23.48 37.45
CA GLN A 70 -57.97 -22.02 37.49
C GLN A 70 -58.57 -21.53 38.82
N ARG A 71 -59.54 -22.27 39.38
CA ARG A 71 -60.19 -21.91 40.65
C ARG A 71 -59.24 -22.00 41.84
N ALA A 72 -58.43 -23.05 41.90
CA ALA A 72 -57.45 -23.27 42.97
C ALA A 72 -56.29 -22.26 42.87
N LEU A 73 -55.78 -22.02 41.67
CA LEU A 73 -54.70 -21.05 41.44
C LEU A 73 -55.14 -19.62 41.78
N SER A 74 -56.37 -19.25 41.40
CA SER A 74 -56.96 -17.95 41.76
C SER A 74 -57.06 -17.75 43.27
N TYR A 75 -57.41 -18.80 44.02
CA TYR A 75 -57.41 -18.77 45.48
C TYR A 75 -56.01 -18.53 46.05
N HIS A 76 -55.00 -19.27 45.59
CA HIS A 76 -53.63 -19.09 46.07
C HIS A 76 -53.06 -17.70 45.75
N ILE A 77 -53.35 -17.16 44.56
CA ILE A 77 -52.97 -15.79 44.18
C ILE A 77 -53.67 -14.75 45.07
N HIS A 78 -54.95 -14.97 45.38
CA HIS A 78 -55.69 -14.07 46.27
C HIS A 78 -55.12 -14.07 47.69
N VAL A 79 -54.82 -15.25 48.24
CA VAL A 79 -54.20 -15.39 49.57
C VAL A 79 -52.81 -14.73 49.60
N LEU A 80 -52.01 -14.93 48.56
CA LEU A 80 -50.70 -14.30 48.40
C LEU A 80 -50.81 -12.78 48.34
N SER A 81 -51.72 -12.23 47.52
CA SER A 81 -51.96 -10.79 47.40
C SER A 81 -52.37 -10.15 48.75
N LYS A 82 -53.23 -10.83 49.52
CA LYS A 82 -53.62 -10.40 50.87
C LYS A 82 -52.46 -10.44 51.89
N LYS A 83 -51.44 -11.27 51.68
CA LYS A 83 -50.25 -11.30 52.53
C LYS A 83 -49.22 -10.26 52.10
N ILE A 84 -49.07 -10.03 50.80
CA ILE A 84 -48.27 -8.94 50.22
C ILE A 84 -48.77 -7.59 50.74
N SER A 85 -50.09 -7.36 50.76
CA SER A 85 -50.65 -6.10 51.27
C SER A 85 -50.29 -5.77 52.71
N LYS A 86 -49.94 -6.77 53.52
CA LYS A 86 -49.52 -6.60 54.93
C LYS A 86 -48.01 -6.40 55.10
N ASN A 87 -47.20 -6.84 54.13
CA ASN A 87 -45.74 -6.88 54.24
C ASN A 87 -45.03 -5.86 53.34
N VAL A 88 -45.72 -5.20 52.41
CA VAL A 88 -45.15 -4.19 51.51
C VAL A 88 -45.03 -2.82 52.22
N PRO A 89 -43.96 -2.04 51.97
CA PRO A 89 -43.81 -0.68 52.50
C PRO A 89 -44.99 0.25 52.14
N GLU A 90 -45.31 1.19 53.02
CA GLU A 90 -46.48 2.09 52.88
C GLU A 90 -46.48 2.88 51.56
N MET A 91 -45.29 3.25 51.06
CA MET A 91 -45.10 3.92 49.76
C MET A 91 -45.57 3.09 48.55
N LEU A 92 -45.65 1.77 48.67
CA LEU A 92 -46.04 0.85 47.59
C LEU A 92 -47.48 0.31 47.77
N SER A 93 -48.19 0.73 48.81
CA SER A 93 -49.57 0.32 49.12
C SER A 93 -50.56 0.62 47.98
N GLN A 94 -50.32 1.69 47.22
CA GLN A 94 -51.15 2.08 46.07
C GLN A 94 -51.07 1.05 44.92
N TYR A 95 -49.94 0.40 44.73
CA TYR A 95 -49.77 -0.65 43.70
C TYR A 95 -50.46 -1.95 44.07
N VAL A 96 -50.58 -2.24 45.38
CA VAL A 96 -51.33 -3.39 45.88
C VAL A 96 -52.83 -3.27 45.58
N LEU A 97 -53.39 -2.05 45.68
CA LEU A 97 -54.80 -1.77 45.34
C LEU A 97 -55.09 -1.91 43.84
N GLY A 98 -54.05 -1.83 42.99
CA GLY A 98 -54.13 -2.01 41.54
C GLY A 98 -54.19 -3.48 41.08
N VAL A 99 -53.79 -4.43 41.95
CA VAL A 99 -53.81 -5.87 41.63
C VAL A 99 -55.23 -6.42 41.76
N LYS A 100 -56.03 -6.24 40.71
CA LYS A 100 -57.41 -6.76 40.60
C LYS A 100 -57.41 -7.95 39.65
N VAL A 101 -57.80 -9.11 40.18
CA VAL A 101 -58.09 -10.40 39.52
C VAL A 101 -57.27 -10.66 38.24
N ILE A 102 -56.25 -11.52 38.33
CA ILE A 102 -55.43 -11.91 37.18
C ILE A 102 -56.28 -12.71 36.18
N SER A 103 -56.27 -12.32 34.90
CA SER A 103 -56.94 -13.07 33.83
C SER A 103 -56.26 -14.43 33.63
N MET A 104 -57.06 -15.49 33.63
CA MET A 104 -56.61 -16.86 33.34
C MET A 104 -56.95 -17.18 31.89
N ASN A 105 -55.92 -17.35 31.06
CA ASN A 105 -56.11 -17.63 29.63
C ASN A 105 -55.99 -19.14 29.39
N GLU A 106 -56.88 -19.69 28.56
CA GLU A 106 -56.70 -21.02 28.00
C GLU A 106 -55.38 -21.04 27.21
N GLY A 107 -54.50 -21.99 27.54
CA GLY A 107 -53.29 -22.18 26.76
C GLY A 107 -53.66 -22.71 25.39
N ASN A 108 -53.69 -21.85 24.36
CA ASN A 108 -53.82 -22.28 22.97
C ASN A 108 -52.77 -23.35 22.65
N VAL A 109 -53.22 -24.58 22.47
CA VAL A 109 -52.51 -25.57 21.65
C VAL A 109 -52.60 -25.04 20.20
N LYS A 110 -51.49 -24.46 19.76
CA LYS A 110 -51.06 -24.16 18.37
C LYS A 110 -52.09 -23.54 17.40
N GLY A 111 -51.86 -22.27 17.05
CA GLY A 111 -52.43 -21.66 15.85
C GLY A 111 -51.78 -22.21 14.57
N ARG A 112 -52.53 -23.04 13.85
CA ARG A 112 -52.57 -23.34 12.40
C ARG A 112 -53.22 -24.73 12.31
N ILE A 113 -54.51 -24.89 12.02
CA ILE A 113 -55.16 -24.61 10.73
C ILE A 113 -56.68 -24.71 10.96
N GLU A 114 -57.46 -23.69 10.62
CA GLU A 114 -58.88 -23.92 10.31
C GLU A 114 -58.99 -24.22 8.81
N ARG A 115 -59.02 -25.51 8.48
CA ARG A 115 -59.74 -26.04 7.33
C ARG A 115 -60.36 -27.37 7.76
N ASN A 116 -61.66 -27.32 7.99
CA ASN A 116 -62.61 -28.43 8.13
C ASN A 116 -62.08 -29.81 7.72
N THR A 117 -61.69 -30.59 8.72
CA THR A 117 -61.86 -32.05 8.79
C THR A 117 -62.03 -32.35 10.27
N LYS A 118 -63.06 -33.11 10.67
CA LYS A 118 -63.25 -33.54 12.07
C LYS A 118 -61.95 -34.17 12.57
N GLU A 119 -61.19 -33.43 13.36
CA GLU A 119 -59.93 -33.91 13.93
C GLU A 119 -60.28 -34.85 15.08
N PHE A 120 -59.74 -36.06 14.98
CA PHE A 120 -59.81 -37.11 15.97
C PHE A 120 -59.20 -36.60 17.29
N GLU A 121 -60.03 -36.41 18.32
CA GLU A 121 -59.61 -36.02 19.66
C GLU A 121 -59.09 -37.25 20.41
N PRO A 122 -57.77 -37.38 20.65
CA PRO A 122 -57.19 -38.61 21.18
C PRO A 122 -57.67 -38.95 22.59
N MET A 123 -58.02 -37.95 23.40
CA MET A 123 -58.53 -38.19 24.76
C MET A 123 -60.02 -38.54 24.78
N ASP A 124 -60.84 -37.98 23.89
CA ASP A 124 -62.23 -38.41 23.74
C ASP A 124 -62.30 -39.80 23.12
N PHE A 125 -61.43 -40.13 22.16
CA PHE A 125 -61.25 -41.50 21.67
C PHE A 125 -60.68 -42.44 22.73
N LEU A 126 -59.73 -42.00 23.58
CA LEU A 126 -59.22 -42.84 24.68
C LEU A 126 -60.31 -43.09 25.72
N ILE A 127 -61.12 -42.08 26.02
CA ILE A 127 -62.26 -42.20 26.94
C ILE A 127 -63.32 -43.12 26.32
N ASP A 128 -63.70 -42.94 25.06
CA ASP A 128 -64.66 -43.79 24.35
C ASP A 128 -64.15 -45.21 24.15
N LEU A 129 -62.86 -45.39 23.86
CA LEU A 129 -62.21 -46.70 23.73
C LEU A 129 -62.10 -47.37 25.10
N VAL A 130 -61.69 -46.66 26.17
CA VAL A 130 -61.69 -47.22 27.53
C VAL A 130 -63.11 -47.58 27.97
N PHE A 131 -64.12 -46.76 27.64
CA PHE A 131 -65.53 -47.05 27.92
C PHE A 131 -66.08 -48.23 27.09
N GLU A 132 -65.76 -48.35 25.79
CA GLU A 132 -66.15 -49.50 24.96
C GLU A 132 -65.43 -50.79 25.37
N THR A 133 -64.15 -50.69 25.73
CA THR A 133 -63.28 -51.83 26.03
C THR A 133 -63.50 -52.35 27.45
N LEU A 134 -63.84 -51.49 28.43
CA LEU A 134 -64.29 -51.88 29.77
C LEU A 134 -65.60 -52.68 29.75
N VAL A 135 -66.40 -52.57 28.68
CA VAL A 135 -67.66 -53.30 28.51
C VAL A 135 -67.47 -54.66 27.80
N LYS A 136 -66.36 -54.87 27.06
CA LYS A 136 -66.23 -56.04 26.16
C LYS A 136 -64.92 -56.83 26.15
N ALA A 137 -63.81 -56.37 26.74
CA ALA A 137 -62.52 -57.09 26.66
C ALA A 137 -61.86 -57.33 28.03
N SER A 138 -60.96 -58.32 28.09
CA SER A 138 -60.31 -58.72 29.35
C SER A 138 -59.11 -57.83 29.69
N ASN A 139 -58.79 -57.73 30.99
CA ASN A 139 -57.74 -56.84 31.53
C ASN A 139 -56.37 -56.96 30.82
N ALA A 140 -56.03 -58.15 30.29
CA ALA A 140 -54.75 -58.39 29.62
C ALA A 140 -54.61 -57.72 28.23
N GLU A 141 -55.72 -57.50 27.52
CA GLU A 141 -55.70 -56.82 26.20
C GLU A 141 -55.62 -55.30 26.34
N ILE A 142 -56.17 -54.78 27.44
CA ILE A 142 -56.08 -53.36 27.83
C ILE A 142 -54.64 -53.02 28.23
N GLU A 143 -53.99 -53.88 29.02
CA GLU A 143 -52.61 -53.67 29.48
C GLU A 143 -51.61 -53.67 28.30
N ASN A 144 -51.75 -54.59 27.34
CA ASN A 144 -50.88 -54.65 26.16
C ASN A 144 -51.04 -53.45 25.21
N SER A 145 -52.25 -52.90 25.05
CA SER A 145 -52.47 -51.71 24.21
C SER A 145 -51.91 -50.44 24.84
N ILE A 146 -51.96 -50.33 26.17
CA ILE A 146 -51.35 -49.22 26.91
C ILE A 146 -49.82 -49.34 26.86
N GLN A 147 -49.25 -50.52 27.07
CA GLN A 147 -47.80 -50.75 27.00
C GLN A 147 -47.23 -50.40 25.61
N ALA A 148 -47.97 -50.68 24.53
CA ALA A 148 -47.55 -50.40 23.16
C ALA A 148 -47.61 -48.91 22.77
N HIS A 149 -48.42 -48.10 23.45
CA HIS A 149 -48.55 -46.65 23.17
C HIS A 149 -47.67 -45.76 24.06
N PHE A 150 -47.26 -46.23 25.24
CA PHE A 150 -46.45 -45.46 26.18
C PHE A 150 -44.95 -45.82 26.18
N ASN A 151 -44.53 -46.81 25.39
CA ASN A 151 -43.11 -47.17 25.19
C ASN A 151 -42.50 -46.56 23.92
N ASP A 152 -42.88 -45.34 23.55
CA ASP A 152 -42.04 -44.53 22.67
C ASP A 152 -41.07 -43.75 23.57
N GLU A 153 -39.78 -44.06 23.45
CA GLU A 153 -38.68 -43.33 24.06
C GLU A 153 -38.91 -41.83 23.88
N HIS A 154 -39.39 -41.17 24.94
CA HIS A 154 -39.64 -39.75 24.90
C HIS A 154 -38.29 -39.05 24.73
N ASN A 155 -38.08 -38.52 23.53
CA ASN A 155 -37.22 -37.37 23.24
C ASN A 155 -37.42 -36.31 24.33
N ARG A 156 -36.66 -36.43 25.42
CA ARG A 156 -36.38 -35.29 26.29
C ARG A 156 -35.63 -34.32 25.38
N VAL A 157 -36.28 -33.22 25.01
CA VAL A 157 -35.57 -32.06 24.50
C VAL A 157 -34.67 -31.62 25.65
N GLU A 158 -33.42 -32.06 25.66
CA GLU A 158 -32.41 -31.52 26.55
C GLU A 158 -32.27 -30.04 26.20
N ILE A 159 -32.87 -29.19 27.03
CA ILE A 159 -32.66 -27.75 26.95
C ILE A 159 -31.23 -27.52 27.41
N ASN A 160 -30.31 -27.35 26.46
CA ASN A 160 -28.93 -26.99 26.74
C ASN A 160 -28.89 -25.51 27.17
N ALA A 161 -28.77 -25.28 28.49
CA ALA A 161 -28.77 -23.95 29.09
C ALA A 161 -27.63 -23.06 28.57
N VAL A 162 -26.50 -23.65 28.19
CA VAL A 162 -25.36 -22.94 27.58
C VAL A 162 -25.75 -22.42 26.21
N ARG A 163 -26.37 -23.26 25.37
CA ARG A 163 -26.82 -22.87 24.02
C ARG A 163 -27.84 -21.72 24.06
N GLU A 164 -28.83 -21.78 24.94
CA GLU A 164 -29.80 -20.67 25.07
C GLU A 164 -29.13 -19.38 25.56
N SER A 165 -28.17 -19.48 26.48
CA SER A 165 -27.42 -18.32 26.99
C SER A 165 -26.58 -17.67 25.90
N LEU A 166 -25.94 -18.47 25.04
CA LEU A 166 -25.17 -18.00 23.88
C LEU A 166 -26.07 -17.33 22.83
N GLU A 167 -27.27 -17.85 22.57
CA GLU A 167 -28.24 -17.24 21.66
C GLU A 167 -28.76 -15.87 22.15
N ILE A 168 -28.90 -15.70 23.48
CA ILE A 168 -29.26 -14.42 24.09
C ILE A 168 -28.13 -13.40 23.93
N LEU A 169 -26.87 -13.84 24.01
CA LEU A 169 -25.70 -12.97 23.84
C LEU A 169 -25.73 -12.18 22.53
N CYS A 170 -26.19 -12.81 21.44
CA CYS A 170 -26.33 -12.16 20.13
C CYS A 170 -27.39 -11.05 20.08
N LYS A 171 -28.30 -10.99 21.07
CA LYS A 171 -29.40 -10.00 21.13
C LYS A 171 -29.06 -8.77 21.98
N ILE A 172 -27.94 -8.82 22.70
CA ILE A 172 -27.47 -7.71 23.56
C ILE A 172 -26.80 -6.66 22.68
N LYS A 173 -27.20 -5.39 22.83
CA LYS A 173 -26.69 -4.26 22.03
C LYS A 173 -25.57 -3.46 22.72
N GLU A 174 -25.49 -3.54 24.05
CA GLU A 174 -24.54 -2.77 24.86
C GLU A 174 -23.27 -3.59 25.11
N ALA A 175 -22.10 -3.05 24.75
CA ALA A 175 -20.83 -3.77 24.83
C ALA A 175 -20.46 -4.20 26.26
N GLU A 176 -20.65 -3.33 27.25
CA GLU A 176 -20.38 -3.64 28.67
C GLU A 176 -21.27 -4.77 29.19
N ALA A 177 -22.52 -4.83 28.72
CA ALA A 177 -23.45 -5.89 29.06
C ALA A 177 -23.06 -7.22 28.38
N VAL A 178 -22.43 -7.18 27.20
CA VAL A 178 -21.90 -8.38 26.53
C VAL A 178 -20.76 -8.97 27.35
N ASP A 179 -19.77 -8.17 27.75
CA ASP A 179 -18.62 -8.65 28.53
C ASP A 179 -19.05 -9.26 29.87
N ALA A 180 -19.96 -8.59 30.59
CA ALA A 180 -20.52 -9.11 31.83
C ALA A 180 -21.31 -10.42 31.63
N SER A 181 -21.95 -10.59 30.47
CA SER A 181 -22.68 -11.80 30.12
C SER A 181 -21.74 -12.94 29.75
N ILE A 182 -20.68 -12.67 28.98
CA ILE A 182 -19.62 -13.65 28.68
C ILE A 182 -18.99 -14.14 29.98
N ALA A 183 -18.60 -13.23 30.88
CA ALA A 183 -18.00 -13.59 32.16
C ALA A 183 -18.92 -14.48 33.02
N ARG A 184 -20.24 -14.28 32.97
CA ARG A 184 -21.23 -15.15 33.65
C ARG A 184 -21.34 -16.52 32.99
N ILE A 185 -21.42 -16.57 31.66
CA ILE A 185 -21.50 -17.82 30.90
C ILE A 185 -20.25 -18.66 31.16
N VAL A 186 -19.05 -18.06 31.11
CA VAL A 186 -17.78 -18.73 31.36
C VAL A 186 -17.71 -19.37 32.76
N LYS A 187 -18.33 -18.77 33.78
CA LYS A 187 -18.40 -19.36 35.13
C LYS A 187 -19.34 -20.58 35.21
N MET A 188 -20.29 -20.69 34.29
CA MET A 188 -21.33 -21.72 34.32
C MET A 188 -20.98 -22.94 33.47
N ILE A 189 -20.08 -22.82 32.50
CA ILE A 189 -19.71 -23.90 31.57
C ILE A 189 -18.73 -24.88 32.20
N GLY A 190 -18.93 -26.17 31.94
CA GLY A 190 -17.95 -27.22 32.20
C GLY A 190 -17.11 -27.56 30.95
N PRO A 191 -16.07 -28.42 31.08
CA PRO A 191 -15.31 -28.93 29.94
C PRO A 191 -16.18 -29.57 28.86
N GLU A 192 -17.26 -30.24 29.26
CA GLU A 192 -18.25 -30.88 28.38
C GLU A 192 -18.99 -29.89 27.46
N ASP A 193 -19.12 -28.63 27.87
CA ASP A 193 -19.81 -27.58 27.11
C ASP A 193 -18.89 -26.90 26.08
N SER A 194 -17.57 -27.14 26.16
CA SER A 194 -16.54 -26.48 25.35
C SER A 194 -16.81 -26.60 23.85
N ALA A 195 -17.31 -27.75 23.39
CA ALA A 195 -17.62 -27.96 21.97
C ALA A 195 -18.75 -27.04 21.47
N GLU A 196 -19.77 -26.80 22.30
CA GLU A 196 -20.89 -25.91 21.94
C GLU A 196 -20.43 -24.44 21.93
N VAL A 197 -19.60 -24.05 22.91
CA VAL A 197 -19.01 -22.72 22.98
C VAL A 197 -18.10 -22.45 21.79
N VAL A 198 -17.22 -23.39 21.43
CA VAL A 198 -16.34 -23.26 20.26
C VAL A 198 -17.15 -23.15 18.97
N ARG A 199 -18.24 -23.93 18.81
CA ARG A 199 -19.14 -23.82 17.64
C ARG A 199 -19.79 -22.43 17.55
N PHE A 200 -20.23 -21.90 18.69
CA PHE A 200 -20.78 -20.54 18.76
C PHE A 200 -19.74 -19.48 18.39
N ILE A 201 -18.51 -19.58 18.93
CA ILE A 201 -17.40 -18.68 18.60
C ILE A 201 -17.05 -18.78 17.12
N GLY A 202 -17.04 -19.99 16.54
CA GLY A 202 -16.79 -20.21 15.12
C GLY A 202 -17.82 -19.55 14.20
N SER A 203 -19.04 -19.30 14.71
CA SER A 203 -20.08 -18.54 14.01
C SER A 203 -20.10 -17.05 14.38
N ASN A 204 -19.39 -16.65 15.44
CA ASN A 204 -19.40 -15.30 16.03
C ASN A 204 -17.98 -14.89 16.46
N GLU A 205 -17.05 -14.86 15.52
CA GLU A 205 -15.61 -14.68 15.74
C GLU A 205 -15.25 -13.42 16.54
N ARG A 206 -16.08 -12.37 16.45
CA ARG A 206 -15.94 -11.12 17.23
C ARG A 206 -15.87 -11.32 18.74
N TYR A 207 -16.39 -12.43 19.27
CA TYR A 207 -16.39 -12.74 20.69
C TYR A 207 -15.24 -13.66 21.11
N ALA A 208 -14.45 -14.18 20.17
CA ALA A 208 -13.41 -15.18 20.42
C ALA A 208 -12.42 -14.73 21.51
N HIS A 209 -11.77 -13.58 21.30
CA HIS A 209 -10.77 -13.07 22.23
C HIS A 209 -11.33 -12.85 23.64
N THR A 210 -12.50 -12.23 23.75
CA THR A 210 -13.15 -11.96 25.05
C THR A 210 -13.54 -13.26 25.77
N PHE A 211 -14.12 -14.23 25.06
CA PHE A 211 -14.44 -15.54 25.65
C PHE A 211 -13.19 -16.25 26.14
N PHE A 212 -12.14 -16.31 25.31
CA PHE A 212 -10.89 -16.98 25.68
C PHE A 212 -10.18 -16.28 26.83
N LEU A 213 -10.23 -14.94 26.89
CA LEU A 213 -9.67 -14.18 28.00
C LEU A 213 -10.38 -14.48 29.33
N TYR A 214 -11.71 -14.41 29.34
CA TYR A 214 -12.47 -14.72 30.56
C TYR A 214 -12.32 -16.19 30.96
N ALA A 215 -12.33 -17.12 30.00
CA ALA A 215 -12.11 -18.54 30.27
C ALA A 215 -10.72 -18.77 30.88
N TYR A 216 -9.68 -18.20 30.29
CA TYR A 216 -8.32 -18.31 30.82
C TYR A 216 -8.18 -17.78 32.25
N LEU A 217 -8.84 -16.66 32.57
CA LEU A 217 -8.75 -16.03 33.88
C LEU A 217 -9.65 -16.67 34.95
N MET A 218 -10.78 -17.25 34.57
CA MET A 218 -11.87 -17.60 35.49
C MET A 218 -12.25 -19.07 35.49
N ASN A 219 -11.93 -19.80 34.42
CA ASN A 219 -12.28 -21.20 34.23
C ASN A 219 -11.24 -21.92 33.36
N ALA A 220 -10.09 -22.25 33.97
CA ALA A 220 -8.95 -22.84 33.27
C ALA A 220 -9.28 -24.19 32.61
N GLU A 221 -10.11 -25.03 33.24
CA GLU A 221 -10.48 -26.34 32.69
C GLU A 221 -11.29 -26.20 31.39
N ALA A 222 -12.27 -25.29 31.34
CA ALA A 222 -13.00 -25.00 30.12
C ALA A 222 -12.10 -24.35 29.06
N TYR A 223 -11.16 -23.49 29.46
CA TYR A 223 -10.19 -22.88 28.54
C TYR A 223 -9.33 -23.94 27.84
N GLU A 224 -8.69 -24.84 28.61
CA GLU A 224 -7.83 -25.88 28.06
C GLU A 224 -8.63 -26.82 27.15
N SER A 225 -9.83 -27.22 27.56
CA SER A 225 -10.71 -28.05 26.74
C SER A 225 -11.11 -27.36 25.42
N MET A 226 -11.46 -26.07 25.45
CA MET A 226 -11.74 -25.30 24.22
C MET A 226 -10.49 -25.18 23.33
N ALA A 227 -9.32 -24.92 23.92
CA ALA A 227 -8.06 -24.80 23.18
C ALA A 227 -7.69 -26.13 22.49
N GLU A 228 -7.87 -27.27 23.16
CA GLU A 228 -7.67 -28.59 22.57
C GLU A 228 -8.59 -28.82 21.38
N ILE A 229 -9.90 -28.54 21.50
CA ILE A 229 -10.86 -28.69 20.40
C ILE A 229 -10.47 -27.83 19.19
N ILE A 230 -10.03 -26.60 19.42
CA ILE A 230 -9.62 -25.68 18.35
C ILE A 230 -8.35 -26.17 17.66
N LEU A 231 -7.37 -26.63 18.42
CA LEU A 231 -6.09 -27.13 17.89
C LEU A 231 -6.23 -28.49 17.21
N GLU A 232 -7.23 -29.30 17.53
CA GLU A 232 -7.49 -30.59 16.87
C GLU A 232 -8.43 -30.49 15.67
N SER A 233 -9.44 -29.61 15.72
CA SER A 233 -10.41 -29.43 14.62
C SER A 233 -9.83 -28.70 13.41
N VAL A 234 -10.15 -29.14 12.20
CA VAL A 234 -9.81 -28.41 10.96
C VAL A 234 -10.73 -27.19 10.77
N GLU A 235 -11.97 -27.27 11.26
CA GLU A 235 -13.00 -26.23 11.09
C GLU A 235 -12.65 -24.94 11.87
N TYR A 236 -12.10 -25.08 13.06
CA TYR A 236 -11.80 -23.96 13.97
C TYR A 236 -10.36 -23.49 13.90
N PHE A 237 -9.49 -24.19 13.17
CA PHE A 237 -8.09 -23.82 12.98
C PHE A 237 -7.95 -22.72 11.93
N ARG A 238 -8.41 -21.52 12.29
CA ARG A 238 -8.44 -20.31 11.46
C ARG A 238 -7.84 -19.11 12.21
N PRO A 239 -7.26 -18.12 11.52
CA PRO A 239 -6.56 -16.99 12.16
C PRO A 239 -7.40 -16.25 13.20
N GLU A 240 -8.69 -16.02 12.91
CA GLU A 240 -9.60 -15.24 13.74
C GLU A 240 -9.88 -15.90 15.10
N ILE A 241 -9.80 -17.23 15.16
CA ILE A 241 -10.05 -18.01 16.37
C ILE A 241 -8.73 -18.29 17.10
N VAL A 242 -7.72 -18.81 16.39
CA VAL A 242 -6.41 -19.16 16.98
C VAL A 242 -5.70 -17.90 17.51
N GLY A 243 -5.78 -16.78 16.78
CA GLY A 243 -5.23 -15.50 17.22
C GLY A 243 -5.85 -14.97 18.51
N GLY A 244 -7.10 -15.37 18.82
CA GLY A 244 -7.82 -15.00 20.04
C GLY A 244 -7.38 -15.73 21.31
N LEU A 245 -6.74 -16.91 21.20
CA LEU A 245 -6.35 -17.76 22.34
C LEU A 245 -5.31 -17.07 23.22
N VAL A 246 -5.51 -16.96 24.53
CA VAL A 246 -4.55 -16.25 25.39
C VAL A 246 -3.19 -16.98 25.46
N SER A 247 -3.21 -18.25 25.83
CA SER A 247 -2.07 -19.17 25.83
C SER A 247 -2.10 -20.05 24.57
N ILE A 248 -1.02 -20.05 23.80
CA ILE A 248 -0.89 -20.85 22.57
C ILE A 248 0.25 -21.85 22.74
N ASP A 249 -0.05 -23.14 22.52
CA ASP A 249 0.97 -24.17 22.30
C ASP A 249 1.53 -24.03 20.87
N LEU A 250 2.65 -23.31 20.76
CA LEU A 250 3.30 -23.02 19.47
C LEU A 250 3.75 -24.29 18.74
N GLU A 251 4.18 -25.32 19.45
CA GLU A 251 4.65 -26.56 18.81
C GLU A 251 3.48 -27.28 18.12
N ARG A 252 2.34 -27.39 18.81
CA ARG A 252 1.12 -27.96 18.22
C ARG A 252 0.63 -27.14 17.03
N VAL A 253 0.59 -25.82 17.15
CA VAL A 253 0.17 -24.93 16.05
C VAL A 253 1.08 -25.12 14.84
N ILE A 254 2.41 -25.05 15.02
CA ILE A 254 3.38 -25.16 13.92
C ILE A 254 3.30 -26.49 13.19
N ARG A 255 3.16 -27.61 13.92
CA ARG A 255 3.03 -28.94 13.30
C ARG A 255 1.77 -29.10 12.46
N LYS A 256 0.71 -28.35 12.77
CA LYS A 256 -0.57 -28.40 12.05
C LYS A 256 -0.65 -27.39 10.90
N VAL A 257 0.11 -26.29 10.96
CA VAL A 257 0.13 -25.31 9.89
C VAL A 257 0.60 -25.94 8.58
N ASN A 258 -0.15 -25.66 7.52
CA ASN A 258 0.11 -26.02 6.14
C ASN A 258 -0.15 -24.82 5.22
N ASP A 259 0.05 -24.98 3.92
CA ASP A 259 -0.12 -23.89 2.95
C ASP A 259 -1.52 -23.24 3.00
N GLY A 260 -2.57 -24.02 3.30
CA GLY A 260 -3.94 -23.52 3.45
C GLY A 260 -4.19 -22.70 4.72
N SER A 261 -3.33 -22.83 5.74
CA SER A 261 -3.46 -22.21 7.06
C SER A 261 -2.32 -21.26 7.42
N VAL A 262 -1.44 -20.94 6.45
CA VAL A 262 -0.25 -20.08 6.65
C VAL A 262 -0.58 -18.71 7.25
N LYS A 263 -1.79 -18.18 6.99
CA LYS A 263 -2.27 -16.92 7.56
C LYS A 263 -2.28 -16.89 9.09
N ILE A 264 -2.34 -18.05 9.74
CA ILE A 264 -2.24 -18.16 11.20
C ILE A 264 -0.84 -17.74 11.66
N LEU A 265 0.22 -18.12 10.93
CA LEU A 265 1.58 -17.68 11.23
C LEU A 265 1.71 -16.17 11.05
N ASP A 266 1.14 -15.61 9.98
CA ASP A 266 1.11 -14.15 9.77
C ASP A 266 0.48 -13.41 10.94
N ASP A 267 -0.68 -13.89 11.42
CA ASP A 267 -1.37 -13.28 12.55
C ASP A 267 -0.55 -13.36 13.84
N ILE A 268 0.02 -14.52 14.15
CA ILE A 268 0.83 -14.71 15.35
C ILE A 268 2.11 -13.86 15.31
N ILE A 269 2.81 -13.80 14.18
CA ILE A 269 4.04 -13.01 14.04
C ILE A 269 3.75 -11.52 14.21
N ARG A 270 2.61 -11.05 13.68
CA ARG A 270 2.19 -9.65 13.78
C ARG A 270 1.77 -9.25 15.19
N ASN A 271 0.98 -10.10 15.85
CA ASN A 271 0.33 -9.78 17.11
C ASN A 271 1.14 -10.23 18.34
N ARG A 272 2.09 -11.16 18.20
CA ARG A 272 2.85 -11.78 19.30
C ARG A 272 4.34 -11.85 19.03
N GLN A 273 5.02 -10.71 19.18
CA GLN A 273 6.48 -10.62 18.97
C GLN A 273 7.30 -11.61 19.81
N VAL A 274 6.83 -11.95 21.02
CA VAL A 274 7.49 -12.91 21.92
C VAL A 274 7.59 -14.31 21.30
N CYS A 275 6.66 -14.67 20.41
CA CYS A 275 6.62 -15.98 19.77
C CYS A 275 7.53 -16.07 18.54
N VAL A 276 7.99 -14.94 17.98
CA VAL A 276 8.65 -14.89 16.67
C VAL A 276 9.97 -15.67 16.65
N GLU A 277 10.78 -15.54 17.70
CA GLU A 277 12.05 -16.28 17.80
C GLU A 277 11.82 -17.80 17.75
N LYS A 278 10.84 -18.27 18.51
CA LYS A 278 10.49 -19.69 18.56
C LYS A 278 9.91 -20.19 17.24
N ILE A 279 9.08 -19.38 16.59
CA ILE A 279 8.52 -19.69 15.27
C ILE A 279 9.65 -19.79 14.24
N ALA A 280 10.59 -18.85 14.24
CA ALA A 280 11.74 -18.88 13.35
C ALA A 280 12.63 -20.11 13.57
N GLU A 281 12.93 -20.46 14.83
CA GLU A 281 13.70 -21.65 15.20
C GLU A 281 13.02 -22.96 14.71
N LEU A 282 11.71 -23.07 14.91
CA LEU A 282 10.96 -24.27 14.52
C LEU A 282 10.77 -24.36 13.00
N ALA A 283 10.58 -23.23 12.33
CA ALA A 283 10.47 -23.16 10.88
C ALA A 283 11.81 -23.48 10.18
N SER A 284 12.93 -22.98 10.69
CA SER A 284 14.26 -23.25 10.12
C SER A 284 14.68 -24.72 10.27
N ARG A 285 14.17 -25.42 11.29
CA ARG A 285 14.33 -26.88 11.47
C ARG A 285 13.45 -27.74 10.56
N GLY A 286 12.64 -27.14 9.70
CA GLY A 286 11.74 -27.87 8.79
C GLY A 286 10.55 -28.54 9.49
N LEU A 287 10.17 -28.07 10.69
CA LEU A 287 9.03 -28.62 11.44
C LEU A 287 7.67 -28.02 11.01
N VAL A 288 7.69 -26.97 10.19
CA VAL A 288 6.48 -26.39 9.58
C VAL A 288 6.27 -27.03 8.21
N ASN A 289 5.10 -27.61 7.98
CA ASN A 289 4.76 -28.26 6.72
C ASN A 289 4.21 -27.26 5.68
N ILE A 290 5.01 -26.24 5.34
CA ILE A 290 4.65 -25.24 4.33
C ILE A 290 5.65 -25.24 3.17
N GLY A 291 5.15 -25.00 1.96
CA GLY A 291 5.96 -24.82 0.77
C GLY A 291 6.80 -23.54 0.83
N ARG A 292 7.84 -23.48 0.01
CA ARG A 292 8.75 -22.32 -0.05
C ARG A 292 8.03 -21.03 -0.43
N GLU A 293 7.03 -21.09 -1.31
CA GLU A 293 6.20 -19.94 -1.68
C GLU A 293 5.42 -19.35 -0.49
N SER A 294 4.91 -20.21 0.39
CA SER A 294 4.24 -19.82 1.63
C SER A 294 5.20 -19.20 2.63
N VAL A 295 6.44 -19.70 2.73
CA VAL A 295 7.48 -19.05 3.54
C VAL A 295 7.73 -17.63 3.03
N ILE A 296 7.91 -17.46 1.72
CA ILE A 296 8.15 -16.15 1.11
C ILE A 296 6.97 -15.20 1.32
N SER A 297 5.72 -15.69 1.28
CA SER A 297 4.53 -14.87 1.54
C SER A 297 4.49 -14.36 2.99
N VAL A 298 4.88 -15.19 3.96
CA VAL A 298 5.02 -14.79 5.37
C VAL A 298 6.09 -13.70 5.54
N PHE A 299 7.23 -13.87 4.87
CA PHE A 299 8.30 -12.86 4.86
C PHE A 299 7.85 -11.55 4.20
N LYS A 300 7.14 -11.60 3.06
CA LYS A 300 6.57 -10.40 2.40
C LYS A 300 5.72 -9.58 3.35
N ASN A 301 4.89 -10.24 4.16
CA ASN A 301 3.95 -9.59 5.06
C ASN A 301 4.58 -9.10 6.38
N ASN A 302 5.70 -9.70 6.81
CA ASN A 302 6.23 -9.50 8.17
C ASN A 302 7.76 -9.26 8.22
N TYR A 303 8.41 -8.88 7.11
CA TYR A 303 9.87 -8.77 7.02
C TYR A 303 10.49 -7.90 8.11
N GLY A 304 9.88 -6.78 8.48
CA GLY A 304 10.43 -5.89 9.52
C GLY A 304 10.61 -6.55 10.89
N VAL A 305 9.88 -7.63 11.19
CA VAL A 305 10.04 -8.41 12.42
C VAL A 305 10.96 -9.63 12.18
N LEU A 306 10.90 -10.19 10.97
CA LEU A 306 11.65 -11.40 10.59
C LEU A 306 13.07 -11.15 10.07
N GLU A 307 13.46 -9.89 9.83
CA GLU A 307 14.74 -9.49 9.25
C GLU A 307 15.93 -10.15 9.98
N LYS A 308 15.92 -10.13 11.31
CA LYS A 308 16.97 -10.71 12.17
C LYS A 308 17.14 -12.21 11.99
N TYR A 309 16.09 -12.89 11.53
CA TYR A 309 16.05 -14.33 11.34
C TYR A 309 16.22 -14.73 9.87
N ALA A 310 16.26 -13.78 8.93
CA ALA A 310 16.33 -14.05 7.49
C ALA A 310 17.51 -14.96 7.11
N ALA A 311 18.65 -14.82 7.79
CA ALA A 311 19.83 -15.67 7.58
C ALA A 311 19.57 -17.17 7.86
N GLN A 312 18.62 -17.49 8.75
CA GLN A 312 18.28 -18.88 9.11
C GLN A 312 17.46 -19.60 8.02
N PHE A 313 16.88 -18.86 7.08
CA PHE A 313 16.02 -19.39 6.03
C PHE A 313 16.72 -19.54 4.67
N GLU A 314 18.01 -19.19 4.59
CA GLU A 314 18.83 -19.29 3.38
C GLU A 314 18.12 -18.71 2.15
N LEU A 315 17.56 -17.50 2.30
CA LEU A 315 16.82 -16.85 1.22
C LEU A 315 17.79 -16.52 0.06
N ASN A 316 17.40 -16.85 -1.17
CA ASN A 316 18.19 -16.47 -2.35
C ASN A 316 17.85 -15.05 -2.84
N VAL A 317 18.63 -14.53 -3.78
CA VAL A 317 18.48 -13.17 -4.32
C VAL A 317 17.09 -12.94 -4.92
N ASN A 318 16.55 -13.91 -5.68
CA ASN A 318 15.23 -13.78 -6.31
C ASN A 318 14.10 -13.76 -5.28
N GLU A 319 14.20 -14.57 -4.22
CA GLU A 319 13.25 -14.57 -3.10
C GLU A 319 13.30 -13.23 -2.35
N MET A 320 14.48 -12.67 -2.14
CA MET A 320 14.68 -11.37 -1.52
C MET A 320 14.16 -10.20 -2.38
N ILE A 321 14.30 -10.29 -3.71
CA ILE A 321 13.66 -9.35 -4.66
C ILE A 321 12.14 -9.43 -4.54
N GLU A 322 11.57 -10.64 -4.46
CA GLU A 322 10.14 -10.83 -4.26
C GLU A 322 9.65 -10.22 -2.94
N ILE A 323 10.39 -10.40 -1.85
CA ILE A 323 10.08 -9.79 -0.54
C ILE A 323 10.14 -8.25 -0.62
N SER A 324 11.15 -7.72 -1.32
CA SER A 324 11.36 -6.28 -1.49
C SER A 324 10.26 -5.57 -2.28
N LYS A 325 9.44 -6.31 -3.05
CA LYS A 325 8.22 -5.76 -3.67
C LYS A 325 7.26 -5.21 -2.62
N ALA A 326 7.07 -5.94 -1.53
CA ALA A 326 6.12 -5.59 -0.47
C ALA A 326 6.76 -4.75 0.66
N ASN A 327 8.07 -4.89 0.89
CA ASN A 327 8.74 -4.27 2.03
C ASN A 327 10.02 -3.51 1.64
N ASP A 328 10.04 -2.20 1.85
CA ASP A 328 11.18 -1.35 1.47
C ASP A 328 12.42 -1.61 2.34
N ALA A 329 12.26 -2.08 3.58
CA ALA A 329 13.40 -2.40 4.46
C ALA A 329 14.25 -3.57 3.92
N ALA A 330 13.65 -4.45 3.10
CA ALA A 330 14.37 -5.56 2.47
C ALA A 330 15.26 -5.12 1.29
N LEU A 331 15.11 -3.91 0.76
CA LEU A 331 15.87 -3.44 -0.41
C LEU A 331 17.38 -3.39 -0.15
N GLY A 332 17.79 -2.88 1.01
CA GLY A 332 19.21 -2.79 1.40
C GLY A 332 19.88 -4.16 1.46
N PRO A 333 19.37 -5.10 2.28
CA PRO A 333 19.87 -6.48 2.34
C PRO A 333 19.88 -7.17 0.97
N THR A 334 18.81 -6.99 0.17
CA THR A 334 18.73 -7.55 -1.19
C THR A 334 19.87 -7.04 -2.07
N PHE A 335 20.16 -5.73 -2.04
CA PHE A 335 21.23 -5.14 -2.83
C PHE A 335 22.61 -5.69 -2.47
N ILE A 336 22.87 -5.97 -1.20
CA ILE A 336 24.14 -6.56 -0.74
C ILE A 336 24.36 -7.92 -1.39
N MET A 337 23.31 -8.73 -1.51
CA MET A 337 23.36 -10.09 -2.06
C MET A 337 23.50 -10.15 -3.59
N ILE A 338 23.25 -9.05 -4.32
CA ILE A 338 23.38 -9.03 -5.78
C ILE A 338 24.84 -9.15 -6.16
N GLU A 339 25.20 -10.16 -6.97
CA GLU A 339 26.58 -10.35 -7.45
C GLU A 339 26.68 -10.18 -8.96
N THR A 340 25.59 -10.45 -9.68
CA THR A 340 25.58 -10.46 -11.14
C THR A 340 24.92 -9.22 -11.75
N ALA A 341 25.26 -8.92 -13.01
CA ALA A 341 24.62 -7.85 -13.76
C ALA A 341 23.15 -8.15 -14.08
N GLU A 342 22.76 -9.43 -14.19
CA GLU A 342 21.38 -9.86 -14.43
C GLU A 342 20.49 -9.61 -13.20
N GLU A 343 20.97 -9.98 -12.01
CA GLU A 343 20.28 -9.68 -10.75
C GLU A 343 20.14 -8.18 -10.52
N MET A 344 21.19 -7.40 -10.78
CA MET A 344 21.15 -5.93 -10.72
C MET A 344 20.07 -5.36 -11.65
N ASN A 345 19.95 -5.94 -12.85
CA ASN A 345 18.95 -5.55 -13.82
C ASN A 345 17.52 -5.81 -13.33
N ILE A 346 17.27 -6.96 -12.70
CA ILE A 346 15.95 -7.31 -12.11
C ILE A 346 15.65 -6.41 -10.91
N PHE A 347 16.64 -6.16 -10.05
CA PHE A 347 16.51 -5.29 -8.90
C PHE A 347 16.19 -3.84 -9.30
N VAL A 348 16.85 -3.29 -10.32
CA VAL A 348 16.50 -1.95 -10.83
C VAL A 348 15.12 -1.91 -11.48
N ASP A 349 14.67 -3.02 -12.09
CA ASP A 349 13.31 -3.10 -12.60
C ASP A 349 12.27 -3.04 -11.47
N LEU A 350 12.53 -3.66 -10.32
CA LEU A 350 11.73 -3.51 -9.10
C LEU A 350 11.66 -2.04 -8.63
N LEU A 351 12.76 -1.30 -8.70
CA LEU A 351 12.81 0.10 -8.26
C LEU A 351 11.97 1.05 -9.13
N LYS A 352 11.48 0.62 -10.30
CA LYS A 352 10.60 1.42 -11.14
C LYS A 352 9.27 1.74 -10.45
N ASP A 353 8.76 0.80 -9.65
CA ASP A 353 7.49 0.92 -8.94
C ASP A 353 7.63 1.61 -7.57
N LYS A 354 8.86 1.87 -7.13
CA LYS A 354 9.18 2.54 -5.86
C LYS A 354 9.29 4.06 -6.02
N GLY A 355 9.08 4.79 -4.93
CA GLY A 355 9.20 6.25 -4.90
C GLY A 355 10.66 6.73 -5.02
N ASP A 356 10.87 7.99 -5.46
CA ASP A 356 12.21 8.57 -5.63
C ASP A 356 13.04 8.55 -4.33
N ALA A 357 12.42 8.89 -3.19
CA ALA A 357 13.09 8.95 -1.88
C ALA A 357 13.71 7.61 -1.48
N VAL A 358 12.95 6.51 -1.60
CA VAL A 358 13.42 5.15 -1.28
C VAL A 358 14.62 4.76 -2.13
N VAL A 359 14.63 5.17 -3.41
CA VAL A 359 15.76 4.87 -4.30
C VAL A 359 16.98 5.72 -3.99
N ILE A 360 16.80 6.97 -3.56
CA ILE A 360 17.90 7.82 -3.09
C ILE A 360 18.52 7.20 -1.83
N ASP A 361 17.71 6.82 -0.85
CA ASP A 361 18.18 6.16 0.38
C ASP A 361 18.94 4.86 0.05
N ALA A 362 18.46 4.09 -0.91
CA ALA A 362 19.15 2.89 -1.39
C ALA A 362 20.52 3.20 -2.03
N ILE A 363 20.65 4.29 -2.80
CA ILE A 363 21.92 4.73 -3.38
C ILE A 363 22.88 5.22 -2.29
N GLU A 364 22.37 5.96 -1.30
CA GLU A 364 23.16 6.48 -0.17
C GLU A 364 23.69 5.39 0.75
N GLY A 365 22.92 4.32 0.94
CA GLY A 365 23.32 3.15 1.73
C GLY A 365 24.44 2.30 1.12
N VAL A 366 24.81 2.52 -0.15
CA VAL A 366 25.88 1.73 -0.79
C VAL A 366 27.26 2.25 -0.39
N SER A 367 28.02 1.39 0.31
CA SER A 367 29.40 1.68 0.73
C SER A 367 30.46 1.33 -0.34
N ASP A 368 30.19 0.35 -1.19
CA ASP A 368 31.11 -0.08 -2.25
C ASP A 368 30.97 0.83 -3.49
N GLU A 369 31.99 1.65 -3.75
CA GLU A 369 32.02 2.60 -4.87
C GLU A 369 31.90 1.93 -6.26
N ALA A 370 32.49 0.75 -6.48
CA ALA A 370 32.44 0.08 -7.77
C ALA A 370 31.02 -0.48 -8.02
N LYS A 371 30.44 -1.09 -6.98
CA LYS A 371 29.06 -1.61 -7.03
C LYS A 371 28.04 -0.46 -7.16
N LYS A 372 28.27 0.65 -6.47
CA LYS A 372 27.49 1.88 -6.53
C LYS A 372 27.50 2.49 -7.93
N GLU A 373 28.66 2.54 -8.56
CA GLU A 373 28.79 2.99 -9.94
C GLU A 373 27.96 2.12 -10.90
N GLN A 374 28.08 0.80 -10.81
CA GLN A 374 27.27 -0.12 -11.62
C GLN A 374 25.77 0.07 -11.37
N PHE A 375 25.37 0.27 -10.11
CA PHE A 375 23.98 0.48 -9.72
C PHE A 375 23.40 1.76 -10.32
N ILE A 376 24.04 2.92 -10.09
CA ILE A 376 23.63 4.22 -10.66
C ILE A 376 23.57 4.12 -12.19
N ASN A 377 24.58 3.50 -12.80
CA ASN A 377 24.63 3.29 -14.24
C ASN A 377 23.46 2.47 -14.78
N THR A 378 22.99 1.49 -14.02
CA THR A 378 21.85 0.66 -14.39
C THR A 378 20.54 1.41 -14.19
N ILE A 379 20.43 2.21 -13.12
CA ILE A 379 19.29 3.11 -12.88
C ILE A 379 19.12 4.09 -14.03
N ILE A 380 20.18 4.82 -14.43
CA ILE A 380 20.13 5.82 -15.51
C ILE A 380 19.66 5.19 -16.84
N LYS A 381 20.04 3.93 -17.09
CA LYS A 381 19.68 3.21 -18.32
C LYS A 381 18.24 2.70 -18.33
N LYS A 382 17.75 2.18 -17.20
CA LYS A 382 16.48 1.44 -17.14
C LYS A 382 15.31 2.24 -16.57
N ARG A 383 15.56 3.22 -15.71
CA ARG A 383 14.53 3.96 -14.99
C ARG A 383 14.46 5.40 -15.52
N MET A 384 13.24 5.85 -15.82
CA MET A 384 13.04 7.25 -16.16
C MET A 384 13.34 8.14 -14.97
N MET A 385 14.31 9.03 -15.11
CA MET A 385 14.72 9.96 -14.07
C MET A 385 13.80 11.18 -14.05
N LYS A 386 12.76 11.13 -13.21
CA LYS A 386 11.85 12.27 -12.97
C LYS A 386 12.19 12.94 -11.63
N SER A 387 11.69 14.17 -11.46
CA SER A 387 11.57 14.85 -10.16
C SER A 387 12.83 14.86 -9.28
N GLN A 388 12.80 14.18 -8.13
CA GLN A 388 13.76 14.32 -7.05
C GLN A 388 15.01 13.49 -7.31
N LEU A 389 14.87 12.31 -7.90
CA LEU A 389 16.01 11.45 -8.24
C LEU A 389 16.93 12.14 -9.27
N ARG A 390 16.34 12.83 -10.25
CA ARG A 390 17.10 13.64 -11.22
C ARG A 390 17.89 14.73 -10.51
N ALA A 391 17.22 15.52 -9.67
CA ALA A 391 17.88 16.62 -8.95
C ALA A 391 19.01 16.12 -8.04
N TYR A 392 18.80 14.99 -7.37
CA TYR A 392 19.80 14.34 -6.52
C TYR A 392 21.01 13.87 -7.33
N LEU A 393 20.81 13.07 -8.37
CA LEU A 393 21.92 12.51 -9.15
C LEU A 393 22.74 13.59 -9.85
N VAL A 394 22.09 14.63 -10.37
CA VAL A 394 22.79 15.78 -10.96
C VAL A 394 23.57 16.54 -9.88
N ARG A 395 22.97 16.84 -8.73
CA ARG A 395 23.67 17.56 -7.66
C ARG A 395 24.88 16.80 -7.12
N SER A 396 24.78 15.47 -7.00
CA SER A 396 25.78 14.66 -6.32
C SER A 396 26.86 14.09 -7.24
N TYR A 397 26.58 13.91 -8.54
CA TYR A 397 27.48 13.18 -9.46
C TYR A 397 27.79 13.92 -10.76
N LEU A 398 27.34 15.16 -10.96
CA LEU A 398 27.61 15.92 -12.20
C LEU A 398 29.10 16.23 -12.39
N ASP A 399 29.86 16.45 -11.33
CA ASP A 399 31.30 16.73 -11.42
C ASP A 399 32.16 15.45 -11.58
N ASP A 400 31.55 14.26 -11.45
CA ASP A 400 32.25 13.00 -11.61
C ASP A 400 32.28 12.56 -13.08
N SER A 401 33.50 12.50 -13.62
CA SER A 401 33.80 12.06 -15.00
C SER A 401 33.14 10.74 -15.42
N ARG A 402 32.87 9.83 -14.47
CA ARG A 402 32.27 8.52 -14.73
C ARG A 402 30.79 8.61 -15.12
N PHE A 403 30.08 9.64 -14.64
CA PHE A 403 28.64 9.78 -14.82
C PHE A 403 28.24 10.91 -15.78
N VAL A 404 29.10 11.92 -15.98
CA VAL A 404 28.79 13.12 -16.78
C VAL A 404 28.13 12.77 -18.12
N TYR A 405 28.77 11.91 -18.93
CA TYR A 405 28.26 11.56 -20.25
C TYR A 405 26.87 10.92 -20.25
N ARG A 406 26.52 10.19 -19.18
CA ARG A 406 25.22 9.52 -19.04
C ARG A 406 24.16 10.44 -18.46
N LEU A 407 24.57 11.43 -17.68
CA LEU A 407 23.69 12.44 -17.10
C LEU A 407 23.36 13.56 -18.10
N LEU A 408 24.16 13.76 -19.16
CA LEU A 408 23.96 14.80 -20.18
C LEU A 408 22.50 14.95 -20.68
N PRO A 409 21.75 13.89 -21.02
CA PRO A 409 20.36 14.02 -21.50
C PRO A 409 19.39 14.59 -20.45
N TYR A 410 19.79 14.58 -19.18
CA TYR A 410 19.01 15.07 -18.05
C TYR A 410 19.48 16.43 -17.55
N LEU A 411 20.43 17.09 -18.22
CA LEU A 411 20.88 18.43 -17.84
C LEU A 411 20.08 19.51 -18.56
N GLU A 412 19.98 20.67 -17.93
CA GLU A 412 19.50 21.86 -18.63
C GLU A 412 20.57 22.36 -19.61
N LYS A 413 20.15 23.04 -20.70
CA LYS A 413 21.08 23.53 -21.73
C LYS A 413 22.24 24.35 -21.13
N ALA A 414 21.96 25.17 -20.13
CA ALA A 414 22.98 25.99 -19.45
C ALA A 414 24.09 25.14 -18.81
N ASP A 415 23.74 24.02 -18.18
CA ASP A 415 24.70 23.12 -17.55
C ASP A 415 25.44 22.27 -18.58
N VAL A 416 24.77 21.84 -19.66
CA VAL A 416 25.45 21.18 -20.79
C VAL A 416 26.57 22.07 -21.32
N TYR A 417 26.29 23.35 -21.56
CA TYR A 417 27.27 24.31 -22.06
C TYR A 417 28.51 24.45 -21.16
N ARG A 418 28.33 24.46 -19.83
CA ARG A 418 29.45 24.53 -18.87
C ARG A 418 30.44 23.36 -19.00
N HIS A 419 29.95 22.19 -19.41
CA HIS A 419 30.75 20.96 -19.46
C HIS A 419 31.43 20.75 -20.81
N ILE A 420 30.96 21.39 -21.88
CA ILE A 420 31.51 21.22 -23.24
C ILE A 420 33.03 21.46 -23.27
N SER A 421 33.52 22.54 -22.65
CA SER A 421 34.93 22.90 -22.71
C SER A 421 35.86 21.85 -22.10
N ASN A 422 35.38 21.10 -21.10
CA ASN A 422 36.19 20.15 -20.34
C ASN A 422 36.04 18.72 -20.87
N TYR A 423 34.85 18.34 -21.34
CA TYR A 423 34.53 16.96 -21.69
C TYR A 423 34.49 16.67 -23.20
N VAL A 424 34.43 17.68 -24.08
CA VAL A 424 34.59 17.44 -25.53
C VAL A 424 36.08 17.40 -25.85
N VAL A 425 36.64 16.19 -25.85
CA VAL A 425 38.08 15.93 -26.00
C VAL A 425 38.42 15.14 -27.27
N ASP A 426 37.48 14.35 -27.77
CA ASP A 426 37.63 13.43 -28.90
C ASP A 426 36.30 13.28 -29.69
N GLU A 427 36.31 12.46 -30.74
CA GLU A 427 35.12 12.24 -31.57
C GLU A 427 34.00 11.50 -30.83
N GLU A 428 34.32 10.61 -29.88
CA GLU A 428 33.32 9.87 -29.12
C GLU A 428 32.54 10.79 -28.19
N SER A 429 33.25 11.58 -27.38
CA SER A 429 32.68 12.60 -26.50
C SER A 429 31.87 13.63 -27.30
N LEU A 430 32.39 14.12 -28.43
CA LEU A 430 31.63 14.98 -29.34
C LEU A 430 30.30 14.34 -29.76
N ASN A 431 30.33 13.06 -30.16
CA ASN A 431 29.13 12.34 -30.57
C ASN A 431 28.11 12.16 -29.44
N VAL A 432 28.53 12.09 -28.18
CA VAL A 432 27.62 12.07 -27.03
C VAL A 432 26.97 13.44 -26.86
N PHE A 433 27.73 14.53 -26.90
CA PHE A 433 27.18 15.88 -26.78
C PHE A 433 26.20 16.21 -27.91
N LEU A 434 26.49 15.82 -29.15
CA LEU A 434 25.60 16.03 -30.30
C LEU A 434 24.26 15.27 -30.22
N LYS A 435 24.04 14.40 -29.22
CA LYS A 435 22.71 13.83 -28.92
C LYS A 435 21.82 14.78 -28.13
N VAL A 436 22.41 15.78 -27.46
CA VAL A 436 21.71 16.71 -26.55
C VAL A 436 21.80 18.18 -26.99
N ILE A 437 22.73 18.52 -27.89
CA ILE A 437 22.92 19.86 -28.45
C ILE A 437 22.91 19.82 -29.99
N GLU A 438 22.41 20.88 -30.62
CA GLU A 438 22.51 21.04 -32.07
C GLU A 438 23.94 21.38 -32.51
N CYS A 439 24.31 20.96 -33.73
CA CYS A 439 25.62 21.24 -34.33
C CYS A 439 25.94 22.74 -34.35
N SER A 440 24.97 23.56 -34.78
CA SER A 440 25.11 25.02 -34.87
C SER A 440 25.27 25.68 -33.49
N GLU A 441 24.53 25.23 -32.48
CA GLU A 441 24.66 25.69 -31.09
C GLU A 441 26.06 25.38 -30.52
N LEU A 442 26.58 24.16 -30.78
CA LEU A 442 27.91 23.77 -30.34
C LEU A 442 29.00 24.64 -30.97
N LEU A 443 28.90 24.89 -32.28
CA LEU A 443 29.83 25.77 -33.00
C LEU A 443 29.81 27.19 -32.43
N ILE A 444 28.63 27.77 -32.21
CA ILE A 444 28.49 29.10 -31.62
C ILE A 444 29.10 29.12 -30.22
N PHE A 445 28.83 28.12 -29.40
CA PHE A 445 29.36 28.04 -28.04
C PHE A 445 30.88 27.89 -28.03
N ALA A 446 31.46 27.08 -28.92
CA ALA A 446 32.90 26.89 -29.01
C ALA A 446 33.66 28.21 -29.24
N HIS A 447 33.07 29.14 -29.99
CA HIS A 447 33.64 30.48 -30.22
C HIS A 447 33.57 31.41 -29.01
N LYS A 448 32.73 31.09 -28.01
CA LYS A 448 32.56 31.86 -26.77
C LYS A 448 33.43 31.33 -25.61
N ILE A 449 34.14 30.23 -25.81
CA ILE A 449 35.06 29.66 -24.82
C ILE A 449 36.28 30.58 -24.69
N SER A 450 36.63 30.98 -23.46
CA SER A 450 37.76 31.88 -23.18
C SER A 450 39.13 31.23 -23.42
N ASP A 451 39.24 29.91 -23.19
CA ASP A 451 40.45 29.14 -23.48
C ASP A 451 40.52 28.81 -24.98
N VAL A 452 41.33 29.59 -25.70
CA VAL A 452 41.55 29.47 -27.15
C VAL A 452 42.00 28.06 -27.55
N LYS A 453 42.82 27.37 -26.73
CA LYS A 453 43.30 26.02 -27.07
C LYS A 453 42.15 25.00 -27.05
N LYS A 454 41.31 25.07 -26.02
CA LYS A 454 40.10 24.22 -25.93
C LYS A 454 39.12 24.54 -27.04
N ALA A 455 38.88 25.83 -27.30
CA ALA A 455 38.03 26.30 -28.40
C ALA A 455 38.50 25.74 -29.75
N SER A 456 39.78 25.92 -30.10
CA SER A 456 40.35 25.43 -31.35
C SER A 456 40.28 23.91 -31.48
N ARG A 457 40.52 23.16 -30.39
CA ARG A 457 40.37 21.69 -30.40
C ARG A 457 38.95 21.27 -30.72
N ILE A 458 37.95 21.88 -30.05
CA ILE A 458 36.55 21.55 -30.26
C ILE A 458 36.12 21.90 -31.70
N LEU A 459 36.54 23.05 -32.21
CA LEU A 459 36.26 23.46 -33.58
C LEU A 459 36.88 22.48 -34.59
N ASP A 460 38.14 22.08 -34.40
CA ASP A 460 38.81 21.08 -35.26
C ASP A 460 38.08 19.73 -35.26
N LEU A 461 37.59 19.27 -34.09
CA LEU A 461 36.74 18.08 -34.00
C LEU A 461 35.42 18.26 -34.77
N CYS A 462 34.80 19.45 -34.69
CA CYS A 462 33.57 19.75 -35.44
C CYS A 462 33.82 19.71 -36.96
N PHE A 463 34.93 20.28 -37.43
CA PHE A 463 35.29 20.28 -38.86
C PHE A 463 35.63 18.89 -39.41
N ARG A 464 36.16 17.99 -38.58
CA ARG A 464 36.43 16.59 -38.98
C ARG A 464 35.18 15.71 -38.98
N SER A 465 34.16 16.10 -38.23
CA SER A 465 32.95 15.29 -38.07
C SER A 465 32.01 15.46 -39.27
N PRO A 466 31.55 14.35 -39.90
CA PRO A 466 30.62 14.41 -41.04
C PRO A 466 29.20 14.85 -40.65
N LYS A 467 28.92 15.05 -39.36
CA LYS A 467 27.60 15.49 -38.87
C LYS A 467 27.34 16.97 -39.08
N PHE A 468 28.39 17.77 -39.28
CA PHE A 468 28.25 19.21 -39.51
C PHE A 468 28.05 19.48 -40.99
N VAL A 469 26.92 20.09 -41.33
CA VAL A 469 26.56 20.41 -42.71
C VAL A 469 26.80 21.89 -43.02
N GLU A 470 26.80 22.25 -44.30
CA GLU A 470 27.03 23.61 -44.78
C GLU A 470 26.13 24.66 -44.07
N SER A 471 24.87 24.30 -43.78
CA SER A 471 23.92 25.19 -43.09
C SER A 471 24.31 25.51 -41.64
N ASP A 472 24.96 24.58 -40.93
CA ASP A 472 25.39 24.79 -39.54
C ASP A 472 26.47 25.86 -39.47
N PHE A 473 27.45 25.78 -40.38
CA PHE A 473 28.51 26.78 -40.50
C PHE A 473 27.95 28.13 -40.95
N LEU A 474 27.04 28.15 -41.91
CA LEU A 474 26.39 29.38 -42.37
C LEU A 474 25.64 30.08 -41.23
N PHE A 475 24.85 29.33 -40.46
CA PHE A 475 24.10 29.86 -39.32
C PHE A 475 25.03 30.40 -38.24
N THR A 476 26.06 29.63 -37.88
CA THR A 476 27.08 30.02 -36.89
C THR A 476 27.76 31.33 -37.29
N LEU A 477 28.27 31.40 -38.53
CA LEU A 477 28.99 32.57 -39.03
C LEU A 477 28.09 33.80 -39.09
N LYS A 478 26.82 33.66 -39.53
CA LYS A 478 25.85 34.77 -39.47
C LYS A 478 25.58 35.25 -38.05
N THR A 479 25.50 34.34 -37.09
CA THR A 479 25.23 34.66 -35.69
C THR A 479 26.40 35.42 -35.05
N LEU A 480 27.63 35.01 -35.35
CA LEU A 480 28.86 35.60 -34.81
C LEU A 480 29.35 36.83 -35.60
N GLU A 481 28.64 37.25 -36.64
CA GLU A 481 29.08 38.34 -37.53
C GLU A 481 29.33 39.66 -36.76
N ASN A 482 28.58 39.91 -35.70
CA ASN A 482 28.68 41.13 -34.91
C ASN A 482 29.83 41.12 -33.88
N GLU A 483 30.40 39.95 -33.59
CA GLU A 483 31.46 39.75 -32.61
C GLU A 483 32.68 39.07 -33.29
N PRO A 484 33.38 39.79 -34.19
CA PRO A 484 34.45 39.19 -34.97
C PRO A 484 35.66 38.86 -34.11
N SER A 485 36.05 37.59 -34.08
CA SER A 485 37.27 37.10 -33.44
C SER A 485 38.19 36.40 -34.45
N PRO A 486 39.49 36.24 -34.16
CA PRO A 486 40.39 35.46 -35.01
C PRO A 486 39.85 34.03 -35.28
N LEU A 487 39.23 33.40 -34.28
CA LEU A 487 38.59 32.08 -34.41
C LEU A 487 37.47 32.09 -35.45
N VAL A 488 36.62 33.12 -35.48
CA VAL A 488 35.54 33.24 -36.47
C VAL A 488 36.10 33.27 -37.90
N ILE A 489 37.23 33.95 -38.12
CA ILE A 489 37.87 34.00 -39.43
C ILE A 489 38.55 32.67 -39.80
N GLN A 490 39.14 31.98 -38.82
CA GLN A 490 39.65 30.62 -39.01
C GLN A 490 38.52 29.66 -39.40
N THR A 491 37.37 29.76 -38.74
CA THR A 491 36.15 29.00 -39.09
C THR A 491 35.65 29.36 -40.48
N LEU A 492 35.69 30.63 -40.88
CA LEU A 492 35.32 31.07 -42.23
C LEU A 492 36.23 30.45 -43.31
N ILE A 493 37.55 30.39 -43.04
CA ILE A 493 38.56 29.76 -43.90
C ILE A 493 38.31 28.25 -44.03
N GLN A 494 38.11 27.57 -42.90
CA GLN A 494 37.89 26.12 -42.87
C GLN A 494 36.55 25.75 -43.53
N ALA A 495 35.48 26.49 -43.25
CA ALA A 495 34.19 26.31 -43.90
C ALA A 495 34.27 26.51 -45.42
N LEU A 496 35.00 27.52 -45.90
CA LEU A 496 35.22 27.72 -47.33
C LEU A 496 36.01 26.57 -47.98
N THR A 497 36.96 26.00 -47.24
CA THR A 497 37.78 24.88 -47.71
C THR A 497 36.94 23.61 -47.84
N MET A 498 36.07 23.35 -46.86
CA MET A 498 35.17 22.19 -46.86
C MET A 498 33.99 22.34 -47.81
N HIS A 499 33.45 23.56 -47.93
CA HIS A 499 32.27 23.87 -48.73
C HIS A 499 32.57 25.03 -49.69
N PRO A 500 33.18 24.77 -50.86
CA PRO A 500 33.50 25.81 -51.83
C PRO A 500 32.29 26.64 -52.31
N GLY A 501 31.07 26.09 -52.21
CA GLY A 501 29.81 26.79 -52.50
C GLY A 501 29.58 28.03 -51.63
N LEU A 502 30.20 28.10 -50.45
CA LEU A 502 30.10 29.24 -49.53
C LEU A 502 30.89 30.48 -50.00
N LYS A 503 31.62 30.43 -51.12
CA LYS A 503 32.46 31.54 -51.60
C LYS A 503 31.73 32.88 -51.65
N ASN A 504 30.51 32.93 -52.18
CA ASN A 504 29.72 34.17 -52.26
C ASN A 504 29.32 34.69 -50.87
N PHE A 505 28.99 33.80 -49.94
CA PHE A 505 28.71 34.16 -48.55
C PHE A 505 29.95 34.73 -47.88
N VAL A 506 31.12 34.08 -48.03
CA VAL A 506 32.40 34.53 -47.47
C VAL A 506 32.78 35.93 -47.97
N ILE A 507 32.64 36.18 -49.29
CA ILE A 507 32.88 37.51 -49.88
C ILE A 507 31.96 38.55 -49.25
N SER A 508 30.67 38.23 -49.12
CA SER A 508 29.66 39.12 -48.54
C SER A 508 29.94 39.41 -47.06
N PHE A 509 30.29 38.38 -46.28
CA PHE A 509 30.66 38.46 -44.87
C PHE A 509 31.90 39.35 -44.67
N LEU A 510 33.00 39.06 -45.38
CA LEU A 510 34.23 39.84 -45.31
C LEU A 510 34.02 41.29 -45.75
N SER A 511 33.22 41.53 -46.80
CA SER A 511 32.93 42.89 -47.27
C SER A 511 32.23 43.74 -46.22
N ARG A 512 31.30 43.16 -45.45
CA ARG A 512 30.64 43.85 -44.33
C ARG A 512 31.59 44.05 -43.16
N LEU A 513 32.35 43.01 -42.82
CA LEU A 513 33.31 43.03 -41.72
C LEU A 513 34.42 44.08 -41.93
N CYS A 514 35.01 44.13 -43.13
CA CYS A 514 36.13 45.02 -43.47
C CYS A 514 35.76 46.51 -43.46
N ARG A 515 34.47 46.86 -43.52
CA ARG A 515 33.97 48.24 -43.39
C ARG A 515 33.93 48.72 -41.93
N ARG A 516 34.08 47.82 -40.96
CA ARG A 516 34.07 48.13 -39.52
C ARG A 516 35.47 48.48 -39.01
N ASP A 517 35.55 49.07 -37.81
CA ASP A 517 36.81 49.43 -37.15
C ASP A 517 37.49 48.23 -36.46
N ILE A 518 37.80 47.18 -37.22
CA ILE A 518 38.43 45.94 -36.73
C ILE A 518 39.95 45.94 -36.87
N TRP A 519 40.50 46.95 -37.55
CA TRP A 519 41.89 47.00 -38.02
C TRP A 519 42.90 47.26 -36.89
N LYS A 520 42.44 47.51 -35.66
CA LYS A 520 43.26 47.67 -34.46
C LYS A 520 43.77 46.35 -33.90
N ASN A 521 43.05 45.24 -34.11
CA ASN A 521 43.43 43.92 -33.62
C ASN A 521 44.36 43.22 -34.62
N GLU A 522 45.65 43.10 -34.28
CA GLU A 522 46.69 42.53 -35.15
C GLU A 522 46.46 41.06 -35.50
N GLU A 523 45.95 40.26 -34.56
CA GLU A 523 45.66 38.83 -34.77
C GLU A 523 44.50 38.65 -35.76
N LEU A 524 43.43 39.43 -35.58
CA LEU A 524 42.27 39.41 -36.47
C LEU A 524 42.66 39.84 -37.89
N VAL A 525 43.50 40.87 -38.02
CA VAL A 525 44.02 41.32 -39.33
C VAL A 525 44.84 40.22 -40.01
N ALA A 526 45.67 39.47 -39.26
CA ALA A 526 46.43 38.36 -39.80
C ALA A 526 45.54 37.26 -40.40
N GLU A 527 44.46 36.88 -39.69
CA GLU A 527 43.51 35.88 -40.19
C GLU A 527 42.70 36.39 -41.39
N ILE A 528 42.27 37.65 -41.39
CA ILE A 528 41.58 38.25 -42.54
C ILE A 528 42.47 38.21 -43.78
N MET A 529 43.76 38.54 -43.64
CA MET A 529 44.70 38.46 -44.76
C MET A 529 44.85 37.04 -45.31
N LYS A 530 44.82 36.01 -44.45
CA LYS A 530 44.82 34.60 -44.91
C LYS A 530 43.56 34.30 -45.72
N CYS A 531 42.39 34.72 -45.23
CA CYS A 531 41.13 34.51 -45.93
C CYS A 531 41.09 35.24 -47.28
N LEU A 532 41.55 36.50 -47.35
CA LEU A 532 41.66 37.26 -48.61
C LEU A 532 42.57 36.58 -49.63
N LYS A 533 43.70 36.02 -49.20
CA LYS A 533 44.62 35.27 -50.09
C LYS A 533 43.98 34.02 -50.69
N MET A 534 42.97 33.44 -50.06
CA MET A 534 42.22 32.28 -50.56
C MET A 534 41.13 32.66 -51.58
N LEU A 535 40.72 33.93 -51.62
CA LEU A 535 39.70 34.41 -52.57
C LEU A 535 40.28 34.86 -53.92
N ASP A 536 41.59 34.70 -54.12
CA ASP A 536 42.33 35.11 -55.32
C ASP A 536 42.00 36.55 -55.76
N THR A 537 41.77 36.79 -57.05
CA THR A 537 41.52 38.13 -57.61
C THR A 537 40.21 38.76 -57.13
N VAL A 538 39.27 37.96 -56.62
CA VAL A 538 37.98 38.46 -56.07
C VAL A 538 38.19 39.24 -54.76
N CYS A 539 39.32 39.05 -54.09
CA CYS A 539 39.63 39.80 -52.87
C CYS A 539 39.81 41.31 -53.13
N VAL A 540 40.11 41.72 -54.38
CA VAL A 540 40.35 43.14 -54.72
C VAL A 540 39.12 43.99 -54.50
N ASP A 541 37.93 43.48 -54.83
CA ASP A 541 36.66 44.20 -54.60
C ASP A 541 36.39 44.40 -53.10
N ILE A 542 36.81 43.46 -52.25
CA ILE A 542 36.73 43.56 -50.78
C ILE A 542 37.73 44.60 -50.26
N ILE A 543 38.97 44.59 -50.78
CA ILE A 543 40.01 45.58 -50.41
C ILE A 543 39.55 46.99 -50.77
N MET A 544 38.91 47.18 -51.92
CA MET A 544 38.37 48.49 -52.33
C MET A 544 37.22 49.00 -51.44
N CYS A 545 36.61 48.13 -50.62
CA CYS A 545 35.60 48.52 -49.63
C CYS A 545 36.19 49.03 -48.29
N MET A 546 37.50 48.95 -48.10
CA MET A 546 38.19 49.37 -46.87
C MET A 546 38.47 50.89 -46.87
N ASN A 547 38.91 51.46 -45.75
CA ASN A 547 39.48 52.80 -45.72
C ASN A 547 40.97 52.79 -46.13
N GLU A 548 41.55 53.94 -46.44
CA GLU A 548 42.93 54.04 -46.97
C GLU A 548 43.98 53.44 -46.01
N GLU A 549 43.80 53.64 -44.70
CA GLU A 549 44.72 53.14 -43.67
C GLU A 549 44.70 51.60 -43.57
N ALA A 550 43.50 51.01 -43.59
CA ALA A 550 43.31 49.56 -43.62
C ALA A 550 43.87 48.94 -44.91
N MET A 551 43.62 49.56 -46.07
CA MET A 551 44.20 49.11 -47.34
C MET A 551 45.73 49.11 -47.27
N TYR A 552 46.34 50.20 -46.81
CA TYR A 552 47.79 50.29 -46.65
C TYR A 552 48.32 49.20 -45.69
N LYS A 553 47.65 48.98 -44.55
CA LYS A 553 48.04 47.97 -43.55
C LYS A 553 48.01 46.55 -44.11
N VAL A 554 46.99 46.19 -44.89
CA VAL A 554 46.86 44.86 -45.52
C VAL A 554 47.89 44.70 -46.65
N LEU A 555 48.03 45.70 -47.51
CA LEU A 555 48.89 45.64 -48.69
C LEU A 555 50.37 45.66 -48.33
N SER A 556 50.79 46.47 -47.35
CA SER A 556 52.19 46.52 -46.89
C SER A 556 52.70 45.17 -46.35
N ARG A 557 51.81 44.29 -45.89
CA ARG A 557 52.15 43.01 -45.25
C ARG A 557 52.02 41.78 -46.15
N SER A 558 51.58 41.96 -47.41
CA SER A 558 51.34 40.82 -48.30
C SER A 558 51.62 41.13 -49.77
N ASN A 559 52.76 40.64 -50.26
CA ASN A 559 53.15 40.77 -51.68
C ASN A 559 52.13 40.12 -52.63
N LYS A 560 51.53 38.99 -52.25
CA LYS A 560 50.51 38.30 -53.04
C LYS A 560 49.23 39.12 -53.21
N LEU A 561 48.85 39.91 -52.21
CA LEU A 561 47.68 40.80 -52.32
C LEU A 561 48.03 42.06 -53.14
N LYS A 562 49.28 42.56 -53.03
CA LYS A 562 49.77 43.64 -53.92
C LYS A 562 49.68 43.22 -55.38
N THR A 563 50.16 42.02 -55.73
CA THR A 563 50.10 41.52 -57.12
C THR A 563 48.67 41.44 -57.65
N TYR A 564 47.73 40.92 -56.86
CA TYR A 564 46.31 40.89 -57.27
C TYR A 564 45.75 42.29 -57.53
N CYS A 565 46.08 43.27 -56.69
CA CYS A 565 45.61 44.65 -56.87
C CYS A 565 46.30 45.36 -58.05
N THR A 566 47.59 45.11 -58.30
CA THR A 566 48.31 45.68 -59.45
C THR A 566 47.80 45.11 -60.77
N ASP A 567 47.54 43.81 -60.82
CA ASP A 567 47.01 43.13 -62.01
C ASP A 567 45.60 43.63 -62.33
N TYR A 568 44.77 43.81 -61.30
CA TYR A 568 43.43 44.39 -61.45
C TYR A 568 43.47 45.82 -62.01
N LEU A 569 44.38 46.68 -61.51
CA LEU A 569 44.57 48.03 -62.03
C LEU A 569 45.14 48.07 -63.45
N ALA A 570 45.97 47.10 -63.83
CA ALA A 570 46.47 46.95 -65.19
C ALA A 570 45.36 46.55 -66.17
N MET A 571 44.47 45.64 -65.76
CA MET A 571 43.30 45.21 -66.54
C MET A 571 42.22 46.30 -66.66
N GLN A 572 42.03 47.17 -65.65
CA GLN A 572 41.07 48.27 -65.70
C GLN A 572 41.51 49.44 -66.60
N ARG A 573 42.81 49.58 -66.91
CA ARG A 573 43.30 50.63 -67.85
C ARG A 573 42.75 50.46 -69.27
N THR A 574 42.18 49.32 -69.62
CA THR A 574 41.59 49.03 -70.94
C THR A 574 40.06 49.13 -70.99
N GLY A 575 39.37 49.32 -69.86
CA GLY A 575 37.89 49.37 -69.78
C GLY A 575 37.35 50.60 -69.05
N LYS A 576 36.46 51.38 -69.71
CA LYS A 576 35.79 52.55 -69.10
C LYS A 576 34.68 52.10 -68.13
N SER A 577 34.88 52.27 -66.82
CA SER A 577 33.77 52.26 -65.85
C SER A 577 33.95 53.36 -64.81
N SER A 578 33.02 54.33 -64.79
CA SER A 578 33.07 55.55 -63.98
C SER A 578 32.59 55.39 -62.53
N ARG A 579 32.12 54.19 -62.12
CA ARG A 579 31.41 54.00 -60.84
C ARG A 579 32.27 53.95 -59.58
N HIS A 580 33.60 53.83 -59.68
CA HIS A 580 34.49 53.63 -58.52
C HIS A 580 35.75 54.52 -58.51
N MET A 581 35.74 55.65 -59.22
CA MET A 581 36.94 56.48 -59.47
C MET A 581 37.67 56.91 -58.17
N GLN A 582 36.93 57.22 -57.11
CA GLN A 582 37.49 57.57 -55.80
C GLN A 582 38.18 56.38 -55.13
N GLN A 583 37.55 55.20 -55.09
CA GLN A 583 38.13 53.99 -54.51
C GLN A 583 39.37 53.52 -55.30
N TYR A 584 39.38 53.69 -56.63
CA TYR A 584 40.57 53.45 -57.46
C TYR A 584 41.73 54.37 -57.13
N SER A 585 41.45 55.65 -56.88
CA SER A 585 42.47 56.62 -56.48
C SER A 585 43.08 56.27 -55.11
N MET A 586 42.25 55.85 -54.16
CA MET A 586 42.68 55.41 -52.83
C MET A 586 43.50 54.13 -52.90
N LEU A 587 43.10 53.14 -53.70
CA LEU A 587 43.87 51.90 -53.89
C LEU A 587 45.25 52.19 -54.50
N LYS A 588 45.33 53.08 -55.50
CA LYS A 588 46.61 53.52 -56.09
C LYS A 588 47.50 54.23 -55.07
N ALA A 589 46.92 55.11 -54.24
CA ALA A 589 47.65 55.80 -53.18
C ALA A 589 48.20 54.84 -52.12
N ALA A 590 47.37 53.89 -51.67
CA ALA A 590 47.75 52.85 -50.71
C ALA A 590 48.85 51.92 -51.27
N LEU A 591 48.77 51.51 -52.55
CA LEU A 591 49.79 50.68 -53.21
C LEU A 591 51.13 51.40 -53.38
N LYS A 592 51.10 52.70 -53.74
CA LYS A 592 52.31 53.52 -53.84
C LYS A 592 52.97 53.63 -52.47
N ARG A 593 52.19 54.02 -51.46
CA ARG A 593 52.66 54.12 -50.07
C ARG A 593 53.22 52.79 -49.54
N ALA A 594 52.61 51.66 -49.91
CA ALA A 594 53.05 50.32 -49.51
C ALA A 594 54.27 49.79 -50.28
N SER A 595 54.66 50.43 -51.40
CA SER A 595 55.83 50.06 -52.21
C SER A 595 57.05 50.95 -51.93
N ASP A 596 56.85 52.11 -51.31
CA ASP A 596 57.91 53.07 -50.94
C ASP A 596 58.63 52.71 -49.59
N LYS A 597 58.30 51.55 -49.00
CA LYS A 597 58.97 50.89 -47.86
C LYS A 597 59.16 49.42 -48.21
#